data_AF-A0A6I1QW24-F1
#
_entry.id   AF-A0A6I1QW24-F1
#
_cell.length_a   1.000
_cell.length_b   1.000
_cell.length_c   1.000
_cell.angle_alpha   90.00
_cell.angle_beta   90.00
_cell.angle_gamma   90.00
#
_symmetry.space_group_name_H-M   'P 1'
#
loop_
_entity.id
_entity.type
_entity.pdbx_description
1 polymer ?
#
loop_
_entity_poly.entity_id
_entity_poly.type
_entity_poly.pdbx_seq_one_letter_code
_entity_poly.pdbx_strand_id
1 'polypeptide(L)'
;MTLSTALSTFTKNHFVALILDNEVTVAEFVTDPPLPWIRLIQRNGVFQVPEGYPCQLTVEQAKLEMRNWDDVSLPAILRALSDLGESVDYVLFGNNAAQGLPLARSLPKNLVGDRAAIIYANDLPQITAYENMGYRSFFRRSQAAARLLELAKNHGQPLTLCFINTIQHNELNYHDP
;
A
#
# COMPACT_ATOMS: atom_id res chain seq x y z
N MET A 1 -8.56 17.40 5.90
CA MET A 1 -8.89 16.00 6.24
C MET A 1 -7.59 15.21 6.18
N THR A 2 -7.27 14.36 7.16
CA THR A 2 -5.99 13.61 7.15
C THR A 2 -6.20 12.22 6.55
N LEU A 3 -5.12 11.54 6.16
CA LEU A 3 -5.18 10.14 5.71
C LEU A 3 -5.85 9.24 6.76
N SER A 4 -5.49 9.43 8.04
CA SER A 4 -6.12 8.77 9.18
C SER A 4 -7.65 8.98 9.21
N THR A 5 -8.14 10.20 8.95
CA THR A 5 -9.59 10.45 8.89
C THR A 5 -10.25 9.69 7.74
N ALA A 6 -9.65 9.69 6.56
CA ALA A 6 -10.16 8.97 5.39
C ALA A 6 -10.26 7.45 5.64
N LEU A 7 -9.29 6.90 6.39
CA LEU A 7 -9.21 5.47 6.70
C LEU A 7 -10.07 5.05 7.90
N SER A 8 -10.31 5.94 8.86
CA SER A 8 -11.03 5.65 10.12
C SER A 8 -12.46 5.11 9.93
N THR A 9 -13.10 5.40 8.80
CA THR A 9 -14.43 4.88 8.47
C THR A 9 -14.39 3.38 8.17
N PHE A 10 -13.25 2.86 7.69
CA PHE A 10 -13.09 1.46 7.28
C PHE A 10 -12.59 0.57 8.44
N THR A 11 -11.74 1.11 9.32
CA THR A 11 -11.10 0.35 10.41
C THR A 11 -12.06 -0.17 11.48
N LYS A 12 -13.29 0.36 11.56
CA LYS A 12 -14.26 -0.11 12.57
C LYS A 12 -14.66 -1.57 12.40
N ASN A 13 -14.69 -2.06 11.17
CA ASN A 13 -15.21 -3.39 10.84
C ASN A 13 -14.26 -4.22 9.96
N HIS A 14 -13.13 -3.67 9.54
CA HIS A 14 -12.19 -4.33 8.63
C HIS A 14 -10.78 -4.25 9.18
N PHE A 15 -10.00 -5.28 8.86
CA PHE A 15 -8.55 -5.23 8.91
C PHE A 15 -8.07 -4.42 7.70
N VAL A 16 -7.50 -3.24 7.94
CA VAL A 16 -7.08 -2.30 6.90
C VAL A 16 -5.59 -2.47 6.62
N ALA A 17 -5.27 -2.94 5.42
CA ALA A 17 -3.90 -3.00 4.93
C ALA A 17 -3.60 -1.81 4.00
N LEU A 18 -2.68 -0.95 4.40
CA LEU A 18 -2.18 0.14 3.54
C LEU A 18 -0.99 -0.34 2.72
N ILE A 19 -1.09 -0.19 1.41
CA ILE A 19 -0.09 -0.59 0.43
C ILE A 19 0.48 0.67 -0.21
N LEU A 20 1.79 0.81 -0.12
CA LEU A 20 2.56 1.83 -0.82
C LEU A 20 3.38 1.13 -1.90
N ASP A 21 2.89 1.11 -3.13
CA ASP A 21 3.55 0.44 -4.26
C ASP A 21 3.29 1.22 -5.55
N ASN A 22 3.64 0.64 -6.68
CA ASN A 22 3.39 1.16 -8.01
C ASN A 22 2.07 0.60 -8.55
N GLU A 23 1.24 1.44 -9.17
CA GLU A 23 -0.06 1.06 -9.74
C GLU A 23 0.02 -0.09 -10.75
N VAL A 24 1.15 -0.26 -11.45
CA VAL A 24 1.35 -1.35 -12.41
C VAL A 24 1.44 -2.72 -11.74
N THR A 25 1.61 -2.74 -10.42
CA THR A 25 1.74 -3.96 -9.62
C THR A 25 0.43 -4.41 -8.97
N VAL A 26 -0.65 -3.64 -9.14
CA VAL A 26 -1.95 -3.87 -8.48
C VAL A 26 -2.52 -5.25 -8.80
N ALA A 27 -2.24 -5.79 -10.00
CA ALA A 27 -2.68 -7.13 -10.40
C ALA A 27 -2.20 -8.26 -9.47
N GLU A 28 -1.08 -8.07 -8.76
CA GLU A 28 -0.53 -9.05 -7.81
C GLU A 28 -1.39 -9.21 -6.54
N PHE A 29 -2.33 -8.30 -6.32
CA PHE A 29 -3.23 -8.32 -5.17
C PHE A 29 -4.63 -8.86 -5.49
N VAL A 30 -4.89 -9.20 -6.76
CA VAL A 30 -6.18 -9.77 -7.18
C VAL A 30 -6.32 -11.18 -6.62
N THR A 31 -7.48 -11.47 -6.04
CA THR A 31 -7.82 -12.80 -5.48
C THR A 31 -9.18 -13.27 -5.96
N ASP A 32 -9.51 -14.53 -5.67
CA ASP A 32 -10.84 -15.10 -5.81
C ASP A 32 -11.31 -15.65 -4.44
N PRO A 33 -12.36 -15.06 -3.82
CA PRO A 33 -13.15 -13.93 -4.29
C PRO A 33 -12.34 -12.60 -4.29
N PRO A 34 -12.74 -11.60 -5.10
CA PRO A 34 -12.14 -10.27 -5.08
C PRO A 34 -12.19 -9.61 -3.70
N LEU A 35 -11.19 -8.79 -3.38
CA LEU A 35 -11.10 -8.06 -2.12
C LEU A 35 -11.70 -6.65 -2.24
N PRO A 36 -12.32 -6.13 -1.15
CA PRO A 36 -12.60 -4.70 -1.02
C PRO A 36 -11.30 -3.89 -1.16
N TRP A 37 -11.37 -2.85 -1.98
CA TRP A 37 -10.21 -2.06 -2.37
C TRP A 37 -10.54 -0.57 -2.43
N ILE A 38 -9.58 0.23 -1.98
CA ILE A 38 -9.65 1.68 -1.93
C ILE A 38 -8.36 2.24 -2.51
N ARG A 39 -8.48 3.04 -3.57
CA ARG A 39 -7.39 3.90 -4.03
C ARG A 39 -7.41 5.21 -3.24
N LEU A 40 -6.23 5.70 -2.87
CA LEU A 40 -6.03 7.00 -2.26
C LEU A 40 -5.19 7.86 -3.19
N ILE A 41 -5.74 8.98 -3.63
CA ILE A 41 -5.04 9.94 -4.48
C ILE A 41 -4.68 11.18 -3.70
N GLN A 42 -3.53 11.76 -4.01
CA GLN A 42 -3.13 13.04 -3.46
C GLN A 42 -3.82 14.16 -4.24
N ARG A 43 -4.41 15.12 -3.52
CA ARG A 43 -4.76 16.44 -4.06
C ARG A 43 -4.38 17.52 -3.05
N ASN A 44 -3.63 18.52 -3.49
CA ASN A 44 -3.20 19.65 -2.65
C ASN A 44 -2.53 19.23 -1.33
N GLY A 45 -1.72 18.16 -1.37
CA GLY A 45 -0.99 17.66 -0.20
C GLY A 45 -1.81 16.76 0.73
N VAL A 46 -3.06 16.45 0.39
CA VAL A 46 -3.97 15.63 1.20
C VAL A 46 -4.40 14.39 0.42
N PHE A 47 -4.43 13.23 1.08
CA PHE A 47 -4.95 12.00 0.49
C PHE A 47 -6.46 11.90 0.65
N GLN A 48 -7.14 11.52 -0.43
CA GLN A 48 -8.58 11.35 -0.49
C GLN A 48 -8.95 10.14 -1.33
N VAL A 49 -10.15 9.61 -1.07
CA VAL A 49 -10.75 8.53 -1.85
C VAL A 49 -11.41 9.15 -3.08
N PRO A 50 -11.01 8.79 -4.33
CA PRO A 50 -11.67 9.29 -5.52
C PRO A 50 -13.05 8.64 -5.71
N GLU A 51 -13.85 9.23 -6.60
CA GLU A 51 -15.13 8.66 -7.00
C GLU A 51 -14.95 7.24 -7.58
N GLY A 52 -15.92 6.36 -7.33
CA GLY A 52 -15.87 4.95 -7.74
C GLY A 52 -15.24 4.01 -6.71
N TYR A 53 -14.75 4.53 -5.57
CA TYR A 53 -14.19 3.75 -4.47
C TYR A 53 -14.99 3.92 -3.16
N PRO A 54 -14.98 2.92 -2.26
CA PRO A 54 -14.40 1.58 -2.41
C PRO A 54 -15.08 0.74 -3.51
N CYS A 55 -14.33 -0.18 -4.12
CA CYS A 55 -14.83 -1.15 -5.08
C CYS A 55 -14.19 -2.53 -4.85
N GLN A 56 -14.50 -3.51 -5.71
CA GLN A 56 -13.87 -4.83 -5.67
C GLN A 56 -12.63 -4.83 -6.58
N LEU A 57 -11.52 -5.38 -6.08
CA LEU A 57 -10.30 -5.51 -6.86
C LEU A 57 -10.38 -6.73 -7.79
N THR A 58 -10.98 -6.54 -8.97
CA THR A 58 -11.00 -7.56 -10.04
C THR A 58 -9.79 -7.42 -10.97
N VAL A 59 -9.59 -8.39 -11.85
CA VAL A 59 -8.57 -8.32 -12.92
C VAL A 59 -8.81 -7.11 -13.83
N GLU A 60 -10.06 -6.81 -14.16
CA GLU A 60 -10.45 -5.66 -14.99
C GLU A 60 -10.12 -4.35 -14.26
N GLN A 61 -10.47 -4.26 -12.98
CA GLN A 61 -10.13 -3.08 -12.17
C GLN A 61 -8.62 -2.89 -12.11
N ALA A 62 -7.85 -3.94 -11.82
CA ALA A 62 -6.39 -3.87 -11.78
C ALA A 62 -5.80 -3.36 -13.11
N LYS A 63 -6.33 -3.80 -14.27
CA LYS A 63 -5.91 -3.29 -15.58
C LYS A 63 -6.25 -1.82 -15.81
N LEU A 64 -7.38 -1.35 -15.27
CA LEU A 64 -7.72 0.08 -15.30
C LEU A 64 -6.74 0.88 -14.43
N GLU A 65 -6.36 0.35 -13.27
CA GLU A 65 -5.43 1.03 -12.35
C GLU A 65 -4.06 1.29 -12.97
N MET A 66 -3.55 0.38 -13.81
CA MET A 66 -2.29 0.57 -14.54
C MET A 66 -2.27 1.81 -15.45
N ARG A 67 -3.46 2.32 -15.82
CA ARG A 67 -3.62 3.49 -16.71
C ARG A 67 -3.87 4.79 -15.95
N ASN A 68 -4.08 4.70 -14.65
CA ASN A 68 -4.41 5.83 -13.82
C ASN A 68 -3.10 6.42 -13.26
N TRP A 69 -2.52 7.39 -13.98
CA TRP A 69 -1.28 8.07 -13.60
C TRP A 69 -1.53 9.15 -12.55
N ASP A 70 -1.20 8.84 -11.30
CA ASP A 70 -1.30 9.80 -10.21
C ASP A 70 -0.18 10.84 -10.25
N ASP A 71 -0.51 12.08 -9.89
CA ASP A 71 0.49 13.04 -9.42
C ASP A 71 0.98 12.58 -8.04
N VAL A 72 2.22 12.08 -7.99
CA VAL A 72 2.82 11.56 -6.76
C VAL A 72 3.69 12.61 -6.10
N SER A 73 3.42 12.87 -4.82
CA SER A 73 4.19 13.77 -3.99
C SER A 73 4.83 13.03 -2.83
N LEU A 74 6.13 12.72 -2.94
CA LEU A 74 6.89 12.08 -1.86
C LEU A 74 6.74 12.84 -0.52
N PRO A 75 6.87 14.18 -0.44
CA PRO A 75 6.63 14.90 0.81
C PRO A 75 5.22 14.71 1.38
N ALA A 76 4.20 14.56 0.53
CA ALA A 76 2.84 14.29 0.99
C ALA A 76 2.71 12.87 1.56
N ILE A 77 3.31 11.86 0.90
CA ILE A 77 3.33 10.48 1.40
C ILE A 77 4.03 10.42 2.76
N LEU A 78 5.21 11.03 2.89
CA LEU A 78 5.97 11.01 4.15
C LEU A 78 5.18 11.64 5.31
N ARG A 79 4.48 12.76 5.07
CA ARG A 79 3.57 13.36 6.07
C ARG A 79 2.38 12.47 6.40
N ALA A 80 1.82 11.80 5.39
CA ALA A 80 0.68 10.91 5.62
C ALA A 80 1.09 9.67 6.45
N LEU A 81 2.30 9.16 6.24
CA LEU A 81 2.88 8.06 7.03
C LEU A 81 3.20 8.46 8.47
N SER A 82 3.67 9.69 8.72
CA SER A 82 3.91 10.15 10.10
C SER A 82 2.63 10.24 10.92
N ASP A 83 1.51 10.50 10.27
CA ASP A 83 0.21 10.78 10.89
C ASP A 83 -0.73 9.56 10.87
N LEU A 84 -0.22 8.37 10.55
CA LEU A 84 -1.02 7.15 10.36
C LEU A 84 -1.73 6.68 11.64
N GLY A 85 -1.08 6.88 12.80
CA GLY A 85 -1.58 6.46 14.10
C GLY A 85 -1.99 4.98 14.12
N GLU A 86 -3.19 4.70 14.63
CA GLU A 86 -3.81 3.37 14.63
C GLU A 86 -4.83 3.19 13.50
N SER A 87 -4.80 4.03 12.47
CA SER A 87 -5.82 4.03 11.40
C SER A 87 -5.60 2.98 10.32
N VAL A 88 -4.63 2.10 10.49
CA VAL A 88 -4.39 0.91 9.64
C VAL A 88 -3.93 -0.23 10.53
N ASP A 89 -4.20 -1.47 10.15
CA ASP A 89 -3.73 -2.63 10.89
C ASP A 89 -2.35 -3.08 10.42
N TYR A 90 -2.08 -2.93 9.11
CA TYR A 90 -0.83 -3.37 8.48
C TYR A 90 -0.38 -2.44 7.36
N VAL A 91 0.94 -2.31 7.16
CA VAL A 91 1.53 -1.49 6.10
C VAL A 91 2.47 -2.31 5.21
N LEU A 92 2.26 -2.30 3.91
CA LEU A 92 3.16 -2.88 2.92
C LEU A 92 3.91 -1.79 2.16
N PHE A 93 5.23 -1.92 2.09
CA PHE A 93 6.07 -1.09 1.21
C PHE A 93 6.58 -1.92 0.04
N GLY A 94 6.11 -1.59 -1.15
CA GLY A 94 6.65 -2.08 -2.40
C GLY A 94 8.04 -1.50 -2.66
N ASN A 95 9.04 -2.36 -2.79
CA ASN A 95 10.36 -1.95 -3.20
C ASN A 95 10.58 -2.18 -4.69
N ASN A 96 10.15 -1.22 -5.51
CA ASN A 96 10.54 -1.14 -6.91
C ASN A 96 11.70 -0.14 -7.02
N ALA A 97 12.80 -0.54 -7.65
CA ALA A 97 13.94 0.33 -7.93
C ALA A 97 14.41 1.18 -6.72
N ALA A 98 14.53 0.56 -5.53
CA ALA A 98 14.96 1.19 -4.26
C ALA A 98 14.00 2.21 -3.63
N GLN A 99 12.81 2.42 -4.19
CA GLN A 99 11.91 3.48 -3.72
C GLN A 99 11.17 3.15 -2.42
N GLY A 100 11.12 1.88 -2.03
CA GLY A 100 10.49 1.49 -0.76
C GLY A 100 11.28 1.98 0.45
N LEU A 101 12.59 2.17 0.33
CA LEU A 101 13.48 2.44 1.47
C LEU A 101 13.24 3.83 2.10
N PRO A 102 13.17 4.94 1.32
CA PRO A 102 12.80 6.25 1.88
C PRO A 102 11.44 6.26 2.57
N LEU A 103 10.45 5.55 2.03
CA LEU A 103 9.10 5.48 2.59
C LEU A 103 9.08 4.71 3.91
N ALA A 104 9.70 3.53 3.94
CA ALA A 104 9.82 2.70 5.14
C ALA A 104 10.47 3.45 6.32
N ARG A 105 11.45 4.32 6.05
CA ARG A 105 12.11 5.15 7.08
C ARG A 105 11.17 6.10 7.81
N SER A 106 10.10 6.57 7.15
CA SER A 106 9.13 7.49 7.75
C SER A 106 8.05 6.81 8.57
N LEU A 107 7.96 5.48 8.54
CA LEU A 107 6.95 4.79 9.32
C LEU A 107 7.25 4.93 10.83
N PRO A 108 6.24 5.26 11.66
CA PRO A 108 6.38 5.25 13.11
C PRO A 108 6.93 3.91 13.64
N LYS A 109 7.93 3.98 14.52
CA LYS A 109 8.66 2.79 15.02
C LYS A 109 7.77 1.74 15.67
N ASN A 110 6.66 2.13 16.28
CA ASN A 110 5.70 1.22 16.88
C ASN A 110 4.95 0.34 15.87
N LEU A 111 4.98 0.67 14.57
CA LEU A 111 4.36 -0.13 13.51
C LEU A 111 5.36 -1.05 12.78
N VAL A 112 6.65 -0.71 12.80
CA VAL A 112 7.67 -1.34 11.94
C VAL A 112 7.84 -2.85 12.19
N GLY A 113 7.83 -3.30 13.44
CA GLY A 113 8.13 -4.70 13.78
C GLY A 113 7.06 -5.66 13.30
N ASP A 114 5.85 -5.50 13.84
CA ASP A 114 4.76 -6.50 13.70
C ASP A 114 3.65 -6.06 12.74
N ARG A 115 3.62 -4.78 12.36
CA ARG A 115 2.53 -4.18 11.56
C ARG A 115 3.02 -3.63 10.22
N ALA A 116 4.19 -4.07 9.77
CA ALA A 116 4.71 -3.68 8.48
C ALA A 116 5.54 -4.77 7.81
N ALA A 117 5.51 -4.78 6.48
CA ALA A 117 6.36 -5.65 5.67
C ALA A 117 6.89 -4.94 4.43
N ILE A 118 7.99 -5.47 3.92
CA ILE A 118 8.55 -5.06 2.63
C ILE A 118 8.22 -6.13 1.60
N ILE A 119 7.61 -5.70 0.50
CA ILE A 119 7.27 -6.56 -0.62
C ILE A 119 8.13 -6.23 -1.83
N TYR A 120 8.48 -7.26 -2.60
CA TYR A 120 9.40 -7.13 -3.72
C TYR A 120 9.04 -8.12 -4.84
N ALA A 121 9.54 -7.89 -6.05
CA ALA A 121 9.29 -8.78 -7.18
C ALA A 121 10.08 -10.09 -7.05
N ASN A 122 11.37 -10.07 -7.39
CA ASN A 122 12.23 -11.25 -7.40
C ASN A 122 13.30 -11.22 -6.32
N ASP A 123 13.92 -10.07 -6.09
CA ASP A 123 14.98 -9.86 -5.12
C ASP A 123 14.75 -8.62 -4.25
N LEU A 124 15.48 -8.56 -3.14
CA LEU A 124 15.52 -7.42 -2.24
C LEU A 124 16.97 -7.15 -1.79
N PRO A 125 17.81 -6.54 -2.63
CA PRO A 125 19.22 -6.31 -2.29
C PRO A 125 19.43 -5.47 -1.02
N GLN A 126 18.42 -4.69 -0.62
CA GLN A 126 18.44 -3.78 0.52
C GLN A 126 17.90 -4.40 1.81
N ILE A 127 17.68 -5.72 1.87
CA ILE A 127 17.05 -6.38 3.03
C ILE A 127 17.72 -6.00 4.37
N THR A 128 19.05 -5.98 4.44
CA THR A 128 19.80 -5.60 5.63
C THR A 128 19.54 -4.16 6.07
N ALA A 129 19.30 -3.24 5.13
CA ALA A 129 18.93 -1.87 5.47
C ALA A 129 17.56 -1.81 6.16
N TYR A 130 16.60 -2.64 5.72
CA TYR A 130 15.30 -2.75 6.36
C TYR A 130 15.35 -3.45 7.73
N GLU A 131 16.14 -4.51 7.84
CA GLU A 131 16.34 -5.21 9.12
C GLU A 131 16.92 -4.29 10.19
N ASN A 132 17.89 -3.45 9.83
CA ASN A 132 18.49 -2.43 10.70
C ASN A 132 17.48 -1.35 11.14
N MET A 133 16.41 -1.15 10.38
CA MET A 133 15.31 -0.25 10.77
C MET A 133 14.26 -0.94 11.65
N GLY A 134 14.33 -2.27 11.82
CA GLY A 134 13.44 -3.05 12.67
C GLY A 134 12.42 -3.89 11.91
N TYR A 135 12.38 -3.85 10.58
CA TYR A 135 11.46 -4.67 9.79
C TYR A 135 11.82 -6.15 9.94
N ARG A 136 10.79 -6.99 10.04
CA ARG A 136 10.95 -8.46 10.19
C ARG A 136 10.21 -9.28 9.14
N SER A 137 9.29 -8.65 8.41
CA SER A 137 8.47 -9.32 7.41
C SER A 137 8.90 -8.92 6.00
N PHE A 138 9.30 -9.92 5.22
CA PHE A 138 9.79 -9.78 3.85
C PHE A 138 9.19 -10.90 3.00
N PHE A 139 8.52 -10.57 1.91
CA PHE A 139 7.97 -11.59 1.01
C PHE A 139 7.77 -11.06 -0.40
N ARG A 140 7.60 -11.98 -1.35
CA ARG A 140 7.30 -11.60 -2.73
C ARG A 140 5.94 -10.93 -2.81
N ARG A 141 5.81 -9.97 -3.71
CA ARG A 141 4.55 -9.26 -3.96
C ARG A 141 3.40 -10.21 -4.29
N SER A 142 3.68 -11.24 -5.08
CA SER A 142 2.72 -12.30 -5.43
C SER A 142 2.18 -13.10 -4.24
N GLN A 143 2.78 -12.96 -3.06
CA GLN A 143 2.35 -13.61 -1.81
C GLN A 143 1.60 -12.64 -0.89
N ALA A 144 1.57 -11.34 -1.21
CA ALA A 144 1.11 -10.30 -0.31
C ALA A 144 -0.36 -10.44 0.06
N ALA A 145 -1.24 -10.65 -0.92
CA ALA A 145 -2.68 -10.81 -0.65
C ALA A 145 -2.96 -12.02 0.26
N ALA A 146 -2.31 -13.16 0.00
CA ALA A 146 -2.46 -14.36 0.83
C ALA A 146 -2.01 -14.13 2.28
N ARG A 147 -0.89 -13.41 2.48
CA ARG A 147 -0.39 -13.05 3.81
C ARG A 147 -1.31 -12.09 4.55
N LEU A 148 -1.81 -11.06 3.86
CA LEU A 148 -2.77 -10.12 4.45
C LEU A 148 -4.08 -10.81 4.85
N LEU A 149 -4.55 -11.76 4.04
CA LEU A 149 -5.74 -12.56 4.35
C LEU A 149 -5.55 -13.41 5.61
N GLU A 150 -4.37 -14.04 5.76
CA GLU A 150 -4.02 -14.79 6.96
C GLU A 150 -4.01 -13.89 8.22
N LEU A 151 -3.40 -12.70 8.12
CA LEU A 151 -3.37 -11.72 9.20
C LEU A 151 -4.78 -11.24 9.59
N ALA A 152 -5.59 -10.84 8.60
CA ALA A 152 -6.96 -10.39 8.82
C ALA A 152 -7.82 -11.47 9.48
N LYS A 153 -7.67 -12.73 9.02
CA LYS A 153 -8.34 -13.89 9.62
C LYS A 153 -7.93 -14.08 11.08
N ASN A 154 -6.65 -13.96 11.42
CA ASN A 154 -6.16 -14.07 12.79
C ASN A 154 -6.68 -12.94 13.70
N HIS A 155 -6.95 -11.77 13.12
CA HIS A 155 -7.61 -10.65 13.80
C HIS A 155 -9.15 -10.78 13.88
N GLY A 156 -9.74 -11.77 13.22
CA GLY A 156 -11.19 -11.97 13.20
C GLY A 156 -11.96 -10.90 12.42
N GLN A 157 -11.31 -10.22 11.47
CA GLN A 157 -11.92 -9.15 10.67
C GLN A 157 -11.73 -9.42 9.17
N PRO A 158 -12.69 -9.00 8.31
CA PRO A 158 -12.51 -9.02 6.86
C PRO A 158 -11.40 -8.06 6.42
N LEU A 159 -10.63 -8.45 5.40
CA LEU A 159 -9.56 -7.63 4.84
C LEU A 159 -10.11 -6.56 3.89
N THR A 160 -9.61 -5.32 4.03
CA THR A 160 -9.75 -4.25 3.04
C THR A 160 -8.37 -3.73 2.65
N LEU A 161 -8.14 -3.61 1.34
CA LEU A 161 -6.91 -3.06 0.79
C LEU A 161 -7.05 -1.56 0.57
N CYS A 162 -6.07 -0.79 1.04
CA CYS A 162 -5.93 0.64 0.77
C CYS A 162 -4.61 0.87 0.03
N PHE A 163 -4.62 1.67 -1.02
CA PHE A 163 -3.45 1.82 -1.89
C PHE A 163 -3.09 3.28 -2.12
N ILE A 164 -1.81 3.59 -1.98
CA ILE A 164 -1.19 4.85 -2.37
C ILE A 164 -0.16 4.55 -3.43
N ASN A 165 -0.32 5.15 -4.61
CA ASN A 165 0.71 5.07 -5.63
C ASN A 165 1.97 5.85 -5.20
N THR A 166 3.13 5.25 -5.45
CA THR A 166 4.44 5.77 -5.03
C THR A 166 5.30 6.24 -6.20
N ILE A 167 4.91 5.93 -7.43
CA ILE A 167 5.61 6.34 -8.65
C ILE A 167 4.68 7.18 -9.51
N GLN A 168 5.11 8.39 -9.84
CA GLN A 168 4.43 9.16 -10.89
C GLN A 168 4.86 8.63 -12.25
N HIS A 169 3.94 8.00 -12.97
CA HIS A 169 4.10 7.81 -14.40
C HIS A 169 3.65 9.04 -15.17
N ASN A 170 4.33 9.28 -16.28
CA ASN A 170 4.04 10.27 -17.30
C ASN A 170 4.51 9.71 -18.65
N GLU A 171 4.23 10.43 -19.72
CA GLU A 171 4.56 10.00 -21.08
C GLU A 171 6.07 9.73 -21.31
N LEU A 172 6.96 10.23 -20.44
CA LEU A 172 8.40 10.07 -20.57
C LEU A 172 8.96 8.87 -19.80
N ASN A 173 8.21 8.31 -18.84
CA ASN A 173 8.69 7.22 -17.97
C ASN A 173 7.70 6.05 -17.84
N TYR A 174 6.54 6.12 -18.51
CA TYR A 174 5.66 4.95 -18.65
C TYR A 174 6.29 3.95 -19.63
N HIS A 175 6.48 2.74 -19.15
CA HIS A 175 6.81 1.59 -19.99
C HIS A 175 5.64 0.61 -19.85
N ASP A 176 4.96 0.33 -20.96
CA ASP A 176 3.97 -0.75 -21.00
C ASP A 176 4.71 -2.06 -20.72
N PRO A 177 4.37 -2.81 -19.66
CA PRO A 177 5.08 -4.04 -19.30
C PRO A 177 4.92 -5.16 -20.32
#